data_AF-A0A520CNA1-F1
#
_entry.id   AF-A0A520CNA1-F1
#
_cell.length_a   1.000
_cell.length_b   1.000
_cell.length_c   1.000
_cell.angle_alpha   90.00
_cell.angle_beta   90.00
_cell.angle_gamma   90.00
#
_symmetry.space_group_name_H-M   'P 1'
#
loop_
_entity.id
_entity.type
_entity.pdbx_description
1 polymer ?
#
loop_
_entity_poly.entity_id
_entity_poly.type
_entity_poly.pdbx_seq_one_letter_code
_entity_poly.pdbx_strand_id
1 'polypeptide(L)' 'MSSIDFTSFLKLMAHQKASDLFITAGMPPSMKVHGKISPITQAPLTPQQSRDLVLNVMTPQQ' A
#
# COMPACT_ATOMS: atom_id res chain seq x y z
N MET A 1 -2.06 -18.53 -1.77
CA MET A 1 -1.55 -17.36 -1.01
C MET A 1 -2.31 -16.15 -1.53
N SER A 2 -3.12 -15.50 -0.70
CA SER A 2 -3.86 -14.31 -1.09
C SER A 2 -2.86 -13.23 -1.51
N SER A 3 -2.81 -12.92 -2.80
CA SER A 3 -2.05 -11.80 -3.34
C SER A 3 -2.50 -10.53 -2.62
N ILE A 4 -1.56 -9.72 -2.15
CA ILE A 4 -1.88 -8.42 -1.56
C ILE A 4 -2.46 -7.56 -2.68
N ASP A 5 -3.73 -7.18 -2.54
CA ASP A 5 -4.46 -6.41 -3.56
C ASP A 5 -4.36 -4.91 -3.26
N PHE A 6 -3.75 -4.16 -4.18
CA PHE A 6 -3.62 -2.70 -4.09
C PHE A 6 -4.99 -2.01 -4.01
N THR A 7 -5.99 -2.54 -4.72
CA THR A 7 -7.36 -1.99 -4.72
C THR A 7 -7.99 -2.04 -3.34
N SER A 8 -7.71 -3.10 -2.58
CA SER A 8 -8.18 -3.25 -1.21
C SER A 8 -7.60 -2.17 -0.28
N PHE A 9 -6.35 -1.75 -0.48
CA PHE A 9 -5.77 -0.62 0.24
C PHE A 9 -6.46 0.70 -0.11
N LEU A 10 -6.72 0.95 -1.40
CA LEU A 10 -7.42 2.16 -1.84
C LEU A 10 -8.86 2.23 -1.28
N LYS A 11 -9.58 1.10 -1.26
CA LYS A 11 -10.91 1.02 -0.64
C LYS A 11 -10.85 1.34 0.86
N LEU A 12 -9.85 0.81 1.56
CA LEU A 12 -9.65 1.09 2.98
C LEU A 12 -9.33 2.57 3.22
N MET A 13 -8.47 3.17 2.38
CA MET A 13 -8.17 4.60 2.44
C MET A 13 -9.41 5.46 2.27
N ALA A 14 -10.26 5.16 1.28
CA ALA A 14 -11.51 5.87 1.06
C ALA A 14 -12.44 5.77 2.28
N HIS A 15 -12.58 4.57 2.85
CA HIS A 15 -13.38 4.34 4.05
C HIS A 15 -12.83 5.11 5.27
N GLN A 16 -11.52 5.14 5.46
CA GLN A 16 -10.87 5.80 6.59
C GLN A 16 -10.55 7.28 6.36
N LYS A 17 -10.87 7.83 5.17
CA LYS A 17 -10.50 9.18 4.75
C LYS A 17 -8.98 9.44 4.85
N ALA A 18 -8.19 8.44 4.47
CA ALA A 18 -6.75 8.57 4.40
C ALA A 18 -6.36 9.47 3.21
N SER A 19 -5.32 10.29 3.39
CA SER A 19 -4.83 11.20 2.35
C SER A 19 -3.71 10.60 1.50
N ASP A 20 -2.92 9.68 2.05
CA ASP A 20 -1.72 9.16 1.39
C ASP A 20 -1.55 7.66 1.69
N LEU A 21 -1.03 6.92 0.70
CA LEU A 21 -0.59 5.53 0.81
C LEU A 21 0.93 5.48 0.70
N PHE A 22 1.59 4.75 1.60
CA PHE A 22 3.03 4.55 1.61
C PHE A 22 3.35 3.08 1.33
N ILE A 23 4.07 2.84 0.23
CA ILE A 23 4.63 1.55 -0.15
C ILE A 23 6.15 1.68 -0.11
N THR A 24 6.80 0.97 0.80
CA THR A 24 8.25 1.08 1.03
C THR A 24 8.82 -0.28 1.41
N ALA A 25 9.87 -0.70 0.71
CA ALA A 25 10.53 -1.97 1.00
C ALA A 25 11.13 -1.96 2.42
N GLY A 26 11.00 -3.08 3.13
CA GLY A 26 11.43 -3.22 4.52
C GLY A 26 10.47 -2.60 5.54
N MET A 27 9.37 -1.98 5.11
CA MET A 27 8.36 -1.37 5.99
C MET A 27 6.98 -1.97 5.72
N PRO A 28 6.08 -1.99 6.71
CA PRO A 28 4.69 -2.34 6.46
C PRO A 28 4.00 -1.28 5.58
N PRO A 29 3.08 -1.66 4.69
CA PRO A 29 2.27 -0.70 3.95
C PRO A 29 1.50 0.16 4.94
N SER A 30 1.53 1.47 4.76
CA SER A 30 0.99 2.44 5.73
C SER A 30 0.14 3.48 5.03
N MET A 31 -0.79 4.10 5.76
CA MET A 31 -1.59 5.21 5.26
C MET A 31 -1.61 6.37 6.24
N LYS A 32 -1.72 7.60 5.73
CA LYS A 32 -1.87 8.79 6.57
C LYS A 32 -3.34 9.13 6.74
N VAL A 33 -3.83 9.05 7.98
CA VAL A 33 -5.22 9.38 8.35
C VAL A 33 -5.18 10.55 9.33
N HIS A 34 -5.82 11.68 8.97
CA HIS A 34 -5.86 12.90 9.78
C HIS A 34 -4.46 13.36 10.27
N GLY A 35 -3.46 13.31 9.38
CA GLY A 35 -2.09 13.75 9.68
C GLY A 35 -1.20 12.72 10.39
N LYS A 36 -1.74 11.56 10.79
CA LYS A 36 -0.98 10.47 11.43
C LYS A 36 -0.78 9.29 10.49
N ILE A 37 0.46 8.81 10.40
CA ILE A 37 0.80 7.60 9.63
C ILE A 37 0.53 6.37 10.50
N SER A 38 -0.23 5.42 9.96
CA SER A 38 -0.55 4.15 10.61
C SER A 38 -0.36 2.97 9.65
N PRO A 39 0.21 1.85 10.11
CA PRO A 39 0.35 0.64 9.30
C PRO A 39 -1.02 0.01 8.98
N ILE A 40 -1.18 -0.51 7.76
CA ILE A 40 -2.35 -1.27 7.31
C ILE A 40 -2.21 -2.73 7.73
N THR A 41 -1.00 -3.28 7.62
CA THR A 41 -0.65 -4.64 8.06
C THR A 41 0.61 -4.57 8.93
N GLN A 42 0.93 -5.66 9.64
CA GLN A 42 2.14 -5.70 10.49
C GLN A 42 3.40 -6.20 9.77
N ALA A 43 3.23 -6.92 8.65
CA ALA A 43 4.35 -7.52 7.95
C ALA A 43 5.06 -6.50 7.06
N PRO A 44 6.39 -6.36 7.16
CA PRO A 44 7.18 -5.56 6.22
C PRO A 44 7.08 -6.11 4.80
N LEU A 45 7.02 -5.22 3.81
CA LEU A 45 7.10 -5.61 2.41
C LEU A 45 8.53 -5.99 2.03
N THR A 46 8.69 -7.07 1.27
CA THR A 46 9.96 -7.32 0.59
C THR A 46 10.17 -6.35 -0.57
N PRO A 47 11.40 -6.18 -1.09
CA PRO A 47 11.63 -5.39 -2.29
C PRO A 47 10.80 -5.87 -3.49
N GLN A 48 10.69 -7.20 -3.66
CA GLN A 48 9.88 -7.80 -4.73
C GLN A 48 8.39 -7.48 -4.56
N GLN A 49 7.84 -7.68 -3.36
CA GLN A 49 6.43 -7.37 -3.08
C GLN A 49 6.11 -5.89 -3.30
N SER A 50 7.00 -5.00 -2.88
CA SER A 50 6.83 -3.54 -3.05
C SER A 50 6.77 -3.18 -4.53
N ARG A 51 7.69 -3.74 -5.34
CA ARG A 51 7.72 -3.54 -6.78
C ARG A 51 6.46 -4.09 -7.45
N ASP A 52 6.08 -5.32 -7.13
CA ASP A 52 4.94 -5.98 -7.77
C ASP A 52 3.62 -5.26 -7.43
N LEU A 53 3.45 -4.79 -6.20
CA LEU A 53 2.30 -3.99 -5.78
C LEU A 53 2.10 -2.75 -6.63
N VAL A 54 3.20 -2.02 -6.88
CA VAL A 54 3.17 -0.76 -7.64
C VAL A 54 3.03 -1.04 -9.13
N LEU A 55 3.77 -1.99 -9.69
CA LEU A 55 3.69 -2.32 -11.12
C LEU A 55 2.33 -2.88 -11.53
N ASN A 56 1.63 -3.60 -10.65
CA ASN A 56 0.30 -4.15 -10.93
C ASN A 56 -0.77 -3.07 -11.14
N VAL A 57 -0.52 -1.81 -10.77
CA VAL A 57 -1.43 -0.68 -11.03
C VAL A 57 -0.92 0.28 -12.11
N MET A 58 0.23 0.00 -12.70
CA MET A 58 0.85 0.82 -13.73
C MET A 58 0.62 0.22 -15.12
N THR A 59 0.53 1.11 -16.11
CA THR A 59 0.64 0.70 -17.51
C THR A 59 2.11 0.49 -17.88
N PRO A 60 2.44 -0.26 -18.95
CA PRO A 60 3.83 -0.52 -19.35
C PRO A 60 4.66 0.72 -19.68
N GLN A 61 4.02 1.86 -19.97
CA GLN A 61 4.69 3.12 -20.32
C GLN A 61 4.98 4.02 -19.10
N GLN A 62 4.38 3.73 -17.95
CA GLN A 62 4.63 4.43 -16.69
C GLN A 62 5.81 3.78 -15.96
#